data_AF-A0A7W1YV52-F1
#
_entry.id   AF-A0A7W1YV52-F1
#
_cell.length_a   1.000
_cell.length_b   1.000
_cell.length_c   1.000
_cell.angle_alpha   90.00
_cell.angle_beta   90.00
_cell.angle_gamma   90.00
#
_symmetry.space_group_name_H-M   'P 1'
#
loop_
_entity.id
_entity.type
_entity.pdbx_description
1 polymer ?
#
loop_
_entity_poly.entity_id
_entity_poly.type
_entity_poly.pdbx_seq_one_letter_code
_entity_poly.pdbx_strand_id
1 'polypeptide(L)'
;MFTAPATPSATIQPLQPYPSTLTVSGFTGVITDVNVLLNDLTYTFPEDLDVLVVHPDGTSVLLMSDAGGNGDGVAERTSDVDLILDQQASNLLPADTQLSSGTFRPVDDDVDLDSTFPVDASPAPAPAIGGTSLDVFNGKDPNGTWSLY
;
A
#
# COMPACT_ATOMS: atom_id res chain seq x y z
N MET A 1 14.57 15.24 8.85
CA MET A 1 14.68 15.80 10.21
C MET A 1 13.93 17.12 10.27
N PHE A 2 12.74 17.14 10.86
CA PHE A 2 12.01 18.34 11.26
C PHE A 2 11.22 17.97 12.52
N THR A 3 11.34 18.78 13.56
CA THR A 3 10.60 18.64 14.83
C THR A 3 9.70 19.85 15.02
N ALA A 4 8.45 19.63 15.45
CA ALA A 4 7.57 20.65 16.02
C ALA A 4 6.85 20.08 17.27
N PRO A 5 6.63 20.86 18.35
CA PRO A 5 6.07 20.39 19.61
C PRO A 5 4.57 20.74 19.78
N ALA A 6 3.78 19.80 20.32
CA ALA A 6 2.63 19.97 21.24
C ALA A 6 1.72 18.72 21.20
N THR A 7 1.23 18.29 22.36
CA THR A 7 0.37 17.10 22.60
C THR A 7 -0.98 17.14 21.88
N PRO A 8 -1.46 16.03 21.25
CA PRO A 8 -2.88 15.89 20.95
C PRO A 8 -3.51 14.49 21.18
N SER A 9 -4.81 14.52 21.47
CA SER A 9 -5.78 13.42 21.39
C SER A 9 -5.73 12.69 20.03
N ALA A 10 -6.10 11.41 20.04
CA ALA A 10 -6.16 10.54 18.87
C ALA A 10 -6.93 11.20 17.72
N THR A 11 -6.18 11.59 16.71
CA THR A 11 -6.67 11.98 15.39
C THR A 11 -5.96 11.02 14.45
N ILE A 12 -6.69 10.15 13.75
CA ILE A 12 -6.13 9.34 12.66
C ILE A 12 -5.63 10.34 11.63
N GLN A 13 -4.32 10.58 11.59
CA GLN A 13 -3.72 11.36 10.52
C GLN A 13 -3.57 10.39 9.34
N PRO A 14 -4.21 10.64 8.19
CA PRO A 14 -3.84 9.91 6.97
C PRO A 14 -2.35 10.16 6.76
N LEU A 15 -1.60 9.09 6.50
CA LEU A 15 -0.17 9.11 6.18
C LEU A 15 0.08 10.24 5.17
N GLN A 16 0.61 11.39 5.61
CA GLN A 16 0.81 12.54 4.73
C GLN A 16 2.19 12.49 4.06
N PRO A 17 2.26 12.75 2.74
CA PRO A 17 1.15 13.08 1.86
C PRO A 17 0.42 11.83 1.32
N TYR A 18 -0.90 11.82 1.48
CA TYR A 18 -1.83 10.93 0.76
C TYR A 18 -2.56 11.76 -0.31
N PRO A 19 -2.52 11.35 -1.60
CA PRO A 19 -1.64 10.33 -2.15
C PRO A 19 -0.17 10.82 -2.18
N SER A 20 0.76 9.88 -2.09
CA SER A 20 2.18 10.11 -2.39
C SER A 20 2.40 9.93 -3.88
N THR A 21 3.20 10.79 -4.51
CA THR A 21 3.44 10.72 -5.96
C THR A 21 4.92 10.70 -6.30
N LEU A 22 5.28 9.95 -7.34
CA LEU A 22 6.64 9.82 -7.85
C LEU A 22 6.63 10.00 -9.37
N THR A 23 7.33 11.01 -9.88
CA THR A 23 7.55 11.17 -11.31
C THR A 23 8.75 10.35 -11.76
N VAL A 24 8.50 9.34 -12.58
CA VAL A 24 9.51 8.48 -13.21
C VAL A 24 9.78 9.00 -14.62
N SER A 25 11.06 9.16 -14.99
CA SER A 25 11.43 9.64 -16.34
C SER A 25 12.80 9.11 -16.77
N GLY A 26 13.06 9.12 -18.09
CA GLY A 26 14.36 8.77 -18.66
C GLY A 26 14.58 7.26 -18.87
N PHE A 27 13.57 6.43 -18.64
CA PHE A 27 13.64 5.00 -18.91
C PHE A 27 13.33 4.69 -20.38
N THR A 28 14.01 3.69 -20.92
CA THR A 28 13.74 3.14 -22.24
C THR A 28 13.39 1.66 -22.09
N GLY A 29 12.50 1.15 -22.95
CA GLY A 29 11.98 -0.21 -22.81
C GLY A 29 10.66 -0.24 -22.05
N VAL A 30 10.37 -1.37 -21.42
CA VAL A 30 9.11 -1.64 -20.72
C VAL A 30 9.38 -2.17 -19.32
N ILE A 31 8.39 -2.06 -18.45
CA ILE A 31 8.40 -2.67 -17.12
C ILE A 31 8.51 -4.20 -17.26
N THR A 32 9.41 -4.80 -16.48
CA THR A 32 9.53 -6.26 -16.32
C THR A 32 9.30 -6.73 -14.89
N ASP A 33 9.31 -5.78 -13.95
CA ASP A 33 9.16 -6.00 -12.52
C ASP A 33 8.87 -4.65 -11.85
N VAL A 34 8.05 -4.67 -10.79
CA VAL A 34 7.74 -3.52 -9.93
C VAL A 34 7.82 -3.98 -8.49
N ASN A 35 8.68 -3.33 -7.71
CA ASN A 35 8.77 -3.50 -6.26
C ASN A 35 8.29 -2.20 -5.59
N VAL A 36 7.34 -2.31 -4.67
CA VAL A 36 6.84 -1.15 -3.90
C VAL A 36 7.38 -1.25 -2.48
N LEU A 37 8.03 -0.18 -2.02
CA LEU A 37 8.70 -0.13 -0.72
C LEU A 37 7.94 0.80 0.22
N LEU A 38 7.38 0.25 1.29
CA LEU A 38 6.81 1.00 2.41
C LEU A 38 7.86 1.03 3.53
N ASN A 39 8.44 2.19 3.78
CA ASN A 39 9.52 2.37 4.77
C ASN A 39 8.95 2.89 6.08
N ASP A 40 9.54 2.45 7.20
CA ASP A 40 9.22 2.93 8.54
C ASP A 40 7.72 2.84 8.90
N LEU A 41 7.02 1.80 8.42
CA LEU A 41 5.58 1.63 8.65
C LEU A 41 5.32 1.53 10.16
N THR A 42 4.57 2.50 10.69
CA THR A 42 4.18 2.56 12.09
C THR A 42 2.70 2.86 12.19
N TYR A 43 1.91 1.88 12.65
CA TYR A 43 0.46 1.99 12.74
C TYR A 43 -0.10 1.10 13.85
N THR A 44 -1.21 1.53 14.48
CA THR A 44 -1.78 0.82 15.64
C THR A 44 -2.68 -0.35 15.24
N PHE A 45 -3.39 -0.21 14.12
CA PHE A 45 -4.33 -1.18 13.57
C PHE A 45 -3.99 -1.39 12.08
N PRO A 46 -2.96 -2.17 11.76
CA PRO A 46 -2.52 -2.34 10.37
C PRO A 46 -3.62 -2.93 9.47
N GLU A 47 -4.59 -3.65 10.04
CA GLU A 47 -5.80 -4.12 9.36
C GLU A 47 -6.63 -2.96 8.77
N ASP A 48 -6.64 -1.78 9.39
CA ASP A 48 -7.33 -0.59 8.86
C ASP A 48 -6.56 0.09 7.70
N LEU A 49 -5.41 -0.44 7.27
CA LEU A 49 -4.60 0.15 6.20
C LEU A 49 -4.84 -0.55 4.87
N ASP A 50 -5.43 0.20 3.94
CA ASP A 50 -5.39 -0.14 2.53
C ASP A 50 -4.25 0.63 1.84
N VAL A 51 -3.58 -0.02 0.88
CA VAL A 51 -2.53 0.60 0.06
C VAL A 51 -2.74 0.28 -1.41
N LEU A 52 -2.83 1.28 -2.27
CA LEU A 52 -3.03 1.14 -3.72
C LEU A 52 -1.94 1.86 -4.50
N VAL A 53 -1.31 1.17 -5.45
CA VAL A 53 -0.41 1.80 -6.43
C VAL A 53 -1.13 2.02 -7.75
N VAL A 54 -0.94 3.21 -8.34
CA VAL A 54 -1.51 3.60 -9.63
C VAL A 54 -0.40 4.01 -10.59
N HIS A 55 -0.36 3.31 -11.73
CA HIS A 55 0.51 3.58 -12.87
C HIS A 55 0.04 4.83 -13.64
N PRO A 56 0.93 5.55 -14.36
CA PRO A 56 0.61 6.75 -15.13
C PRO A 56 -0.57 6.62 -16.13
N ASP A 57 -0.85 5.42 -16.61
CA ASP A 57 -1.97 5.11 -17.52
C ASP A 57 -3.31 4.87 -16.81
N GLY A 58 -3.34 4.98 -15.47
CA GLY A 58 -4.50 4.76 -14.62
C GLY A 58 -4.70 3.32 -14.15
N THR A 59 -3.84 2.38 -14.54
CA THR A 59 -3.90 0.99 -14.03
C THR A 59 -3.50 0.97 -12.57
N SER A 60 -4.26 0.26 -11.75
CA SER A 60 -4.07 0.20 -10.30
C SER A 60 -3.88 -1.22 -9.80
N VAL A 61 -3.18 -1.36 -8.67
CA VAL A 61 -3.00 -2.62 -7.95
C VAL A 61 -3.18 -2.36 -6.46
N LEU A 62 -4.04 -3.14 -5.82
CA LEU A 62 -4.18 -3.20 -4.36
C LEU A 62 -3.01 -4.00 -3.80
N LEU A 63 -2.19 -3.34 -3.00
CA LEU A 63 -0.95 -3.87 -2.45
C LEU A 63 -1.16 -4.53 -1.09
N MET A 64 -2.07 -3.96 -0.30
CA MET A 64 -2.39 -4.35 1.06
C MET A 64 -3.82 -3.90 1.32
N SER A 65 -4.63 -4.79 1.88
CA SER A 65 -5.91 -4.49 2.53
C SER A 65 -6.14 -5.58 3.57
N ASP A 66 -6.68 -5.21 4.73
CA ASP A 66 -6.97 -6.09 5.87
C ASP A 66 -5.78 -6.96 6.33
N ALA A 67 -4.55 -6.43 6.21
CA ALA A 67 -3.35 -7.20 6.55
C ALA A 67 -2.72 -6.79 7.89
N GLY A 68 -2.08 -7.74 8.56
CA GLY A 68 -1.29 -7.49 9.76
C GLY A 68 -2.04 -7.59 11.09
N GLY A 69 -3.33 -7.94 11.05
CA GLY A 69 -4.18 -8.14 12.22
C GLY A 69 -4.30 -9.61 12.59
N ASN A 70 -5.30 -9.97 13.38
CA ASN A 70 -5.68 -11.36 13.66
C ASN A 70 -7.22 -11.52 13.61
N GLY A 71 -7.92 -10.51 13.10
CA GLY A 71 -9.38 -10.42 13.01
C GLY A 71 -10.11 -10.30 14.35
N ASP A 72 -9.41 -10.12 15.48
CA ASP A 72 -10.02 -10.04 16.82
C ASP A 72 -10.25 -8.60 17.31
N GLY A 73 -9.83 -7.60 16.53
CA GLY A 73 -9.95 -6.17 16.84
C GLY A 73 -9.05 -5.69 17.98
N VAL A 74 -8.04 -6.48 18.37
CA VAL A 74 -6.99 -6.05 19.30
C VAL A 74 -5.91 -5.31 18.53
N ALA A 75 -5.42 -4.22 19.13
CA ALA A 75 -4.37 -3.39 18.55
C ALA A 75 -3.05 -4.17 18.36
N GLU A 76 -2.79 -4.62 17.14
CA GLU A 76 -1.52 -5.25 16.74
C GLU A 76 -0.56 -4.21 16.16
N ARG A 77 -0.07 -3.33 17.05
CA ARG A 77 0.78 -2.20 16.64
C ARG A 77 2.00 -2.69 15.86
N THR A 78 2.13 -2.19 14.64
CA THR A 78 3.33 -2.28 13.82
C THR A 78 4.18 -1.03 14.06
N SER A 79 5.50 -1.17 14.21
CA SER A 79 6.44 -0.06 14.43
C SER A 79 7.73 -0.33 13.66
N ASP A 80 8.17 0.67 12.89
CA ASP A 80 9.46 0.64 12.18
C ASP A 80 9.61 -0.59 11.26
N VAL A 81 8.53 -0.96 10.56
CA VAL A 81 8.52 -2.09 9.64
C VAL A 81 8.74 -1.65 8.19
N ASP A 82 9.77 -2.20 7.57
CA ASP A 82 9.99 -2.07 6.12
C ASP A 82 9.35 -3.23 5.34
N LEU A 83 8.38 -2.93 4.47
CA LEU A 83 7.75 -3.90 3.58
C LEU A 83 8.20 -3.68 2.13
N ILE A 84 8.70 -4.74 1.50
CA ILE A 84 8.90 -4.82 0.05
C ILE A 84 7.76 -5.64 -0.52
N LEU A 85 6.88 -5.00 -1.27
CA LEU A 85 5.77 -5.65 -1.96
C LEU A 85 6.17 -5.95 -3.40
N ASP A 86 6.26 -7.24 -3.69
CA ASP A 86 6.89 -7.83 -4.86
C ASP A 86 6.08 -9.08 -5.28
N GLN A 87 5.60 -9.12 -6.53
CA GLN A 87 4.82 -10.25 -7.04
C GLN A 87 5.64 -11.56 -7.13
N GLN A 88 6.96 -11.45 -7.24
CA GLN A 88 7.90 -12.55 -7.33
C GLN A 88 8.35 -13.06 -5.94
N ALA A 89 7.90 -12.43 -4.85
CA ALA A 89 8.17 -12.90 -3.50
C ALA A 89 7.59 -14.29 -3.24
N SER A 90 8.25 -15.07 -2.37
CA SER A 90 7.80 -16.43 -2.04
C SER A 90 6.60 -16.45 -1.09
N ASN A 91 6.49 -15.47 -0.21
CA ASN A 91 5.47 -15.40 0.83
C ASN A 91 4.42 -14.36 0.47
N LEU A 92 3.16 -14.58 0.86
CA LEU A 92 2.14 -13.53 0.86
C LEU A 92 2.37 -12.59 2.04
N LEU A 93 1.94 -11.34 1.91
CA LEU A 93 1.88 -10.44 3.05
C LEU A 93 0.97 -11.08 4.12
N PRO A 94 1.37 -11.12 5.40
CA PRO A 94 0.57 -11.79 6.41
C PRO A 94 -0.74 -11.04 6.67
N ALA A 95 -1.85 -11.76 6.52
CA ALA A 95 -3.18 -11.27 6.87
C ALA A 95 -3.42 -11.33 8.39
N ASP A 96 -3.46 -12.56 8.94
CA ASP A 96 -3.81 -12.85 10.34
C ASP A 96 -2.62 -12.89 11.33
N THR A 97 -1.52 -12.21 11.03
CA THR A 97 -0.42 -12.06 11.99
C THR A 97 0.25 -10.70 11.89
N GLN A 98 0.77 -10.20 13.02
CA GLN A 98 1.55 -8.96 13.08
C GLN A 98 2.58 -8.84 11.94
N LEU A 99 2.60 -7.67 11.29
CA LEU A 99 3.56 -7.37 10.23
C LEU A 99 4.98 -7.33 10.77
N SER A 100 5.90 -7.87 9.98
CA SER A 100 7.34 -7.80 10.22
C SER A 100 8.04 -7.46 8.92
N SER A 101 9.25 -6.90 9.02
CA SER A 101 9.98 -6.47 7.83
C SER A 101 10.32 -7.65 6.92
N GLY A 102 10.17 -7.44 5.62
CA GLY A 102 10.42 -8.50 4.65
C GLY A 102 9.92 -8.20 3.26
N THR A 103 10.03 -9.22 2.41
CA THR A 103 9.57 -9.19 1.02
C THR A 103 8.40 -10.13 0.84
N PHE A 104 7.28 -9.59 0.36
CA PHE A 104 5.99 -10.25 0.34
C PHE A 104 5.25 -9.95 -0.94
N ARG A 105 4.39 -10.87 -1.37
CA ARG A 105 3.41 -10.61 -2.43
C ARG A 105 2.26 -9.77 -1.86
N PRO A 106 1.66 -8.91 -2.68
CA PRO A 106 0.43 -8.20 -2.32
C PRO A 106 -0.67 -9.13 -1.80
N VAL A 107 -1.52 -8.60 -0.92
CA VAL A 107 -2.69 -9.29 -0.38
C VAL A 107 -3.89 -8.36 -0.33
N ASP A 108 -5.05 -8.96 -0.50
CA ASP A 108 -6.39 -8.43 -0.25
C ASP A 108 -7.07 -9.52 0.58
N ASP A 109 -7.27 -9.26 1.87
CA ASP A 109 -7.84 -10.23 2.81
C ASP A 109 -9.34 -9.98 3.11
N ASP A 110 -9.97 -9.04 2.40
CA ASP A 110 -11.42 -8.85 2.52
C ASP A 110 -12.18 -10.04 1.88
N VAL A 111 -13.24 -10.47 2.57
CA VAL A 111 -14.19 -11.49 2.11
C VAL A 111 -15.07 -10.98 0.97
N ASP A 112 -15.27 -9.67 0.86
CA ASP A 112 -15.98 -9.01 -0.23
C ASP A 112 -14.96 -8.32 -1.16
N LEU A 113 -14.83 -8.77 -2.41
CA LEU A 113 -13.88 -8.15 -3.35
C LEU A 113 -14.20 -6.66 -3.54
N ASP A 114 -13.36 -5.81 -2.97
CA ASP A 114 -13.54 -4.38 -3.08
C ASP A 114 -13.36 -3.89 -4.52
N SER A 115 -14.26 -3.01 -4.94
CA SER A 115 -14.26 -2.44 -6.29
C SER A 115 -13.77 -0.99 -6.33
N THR A 116 -13.59 -0.34 -5.16
CA THR A 116 -13.25 1.08 -5.02
C THR A 116 -12.38 1.33 -3.78
N PHE A 117 -11.43 2.28 -3.84
CA PHE A 117 -10.45 2.57 -2.78
C PHE A 117 -10.46 4.05 -2.30
N PRO A 118 -10.33 4.40 -1.01
CA PRO A 118 -10.11 3.50 0.12
C PRO A 118 -11.38 2.77 0.50
N VAL A 119 -11.24 1.56 1.02
CA VAL A 119 -12.37 0.64 1.22
C VAL A 119 -13.21 1.05 2.44
N ASP A 120 -12.61 1.84 3.36
CA ASP A 120 -13.27 2.27 4.60
C ASP A 120 -13.18 3.79 4.94
N ALA A 121 -12.72 4.65 4.00
CA ALA A 121 -12.53 6.09 4.29
C ALA A 121 -13.00 7.06 3.17
N SER A 122 -14.30 7.32 3.08
CA SER A 122 -14.86 8.41 2.27
C SER A 122 -14.50 9.80 2.88
N PRO A 123 -14.13 10.86 2.10
CA PRO A 123 -14.70 11.20 0.79
C PRO A 123 -13.67 11.61 -0.30
N ALA A 124 -12.52 10.93 -0.41
CA ALA A 124 -11.63 11.16 -1.55
C ALA A 124 -12.18 10.47 -2.81
N PRO A 125 -12.06 11.06 -4.02
CA PRO A 125 -12.34 10.35 -5.27
C PRO A 125 -11.48 9.09 -5.36
N ALA A 126 -12.15 7.95 -5.38
CA ALA A 126 -11.55 6.63 -5.30
C ALA A 126 -11.09 6.14 -6.68
N PRO A 127 -9.81 5.75 -6.87
CA PRO A 127 -9.44 4.94 -8.01
C PRO A 127 -10.17 3.59 -7.96
N ALA A 128 -10.51 3.02 -9.13
CA ALA A 128 -10.97 1.64 -9.20
C ALA A 128 -9.82 0.70 -8.83
N ILE A 129 -10.12 -0.43 -8.18
CA ILE A 129 -9.13 -1.47 -7.84
C ILE A 129 -8.98 -2.42 -9.04
N GLY A 130 -7.74 -2.57 -9.55
CA GLY A 130 -7.41 -3.43 -10.70
C GLY A 130 -7.05 -4.87 -10.33
N GLY A 131 -7.13 -5.24 -9.05
CA GLY A 131 -6.69 -6.52 -8.48
C GLY A 131 -5.38 -6.39 -7.68
N THR A 132 -4.80 -7.52 -7.28
CA THR A 132 -3.60 -7.57 -6.40
C THR A 132 -2.29 -7.90 -7.11
N SER A 133 -2.32 -8.19 -8.41
CA SER A 133 -1.11 -8.63 -9.11
C SER A 133 -0.30 -7.48 -9.69
N LEU A 134 0.95 -7.30 -9.24
CA LEU A 134 1.87 -6.30 -9.82
C LEU A 134 2.28 -6.65 -11.27
N ASP A 135 2.09 -7.89 -11.70
CA ASP A 135 2.40 -8.32 -13.08
C ASP A 135 1.55 -7.57 -14.12
N VAL A 136 0.44 -6.94 -13.73
CA VAL A 136 -0.36 -6.10 -14.63
C VAL A 136 0.44 -4.92 -15.20
N PHE A 137 1.54 -4.54 -14.55
CA PHE A 137 2.43 -3.49 -15.05
C PHE A 137 3.42 -3.98 -16.12
N ASN A 138 3.65 -5.29 -16.22
CA ASN A 138 4.61 -5.85 -17.18
C ASN A 138 4.26 -5.47 -18.62
N GLY A 139 5.25 -4.99 -19.36
CA GLY A 139 5.08 -4.53 -20.74
C GLY A 139 4.62 -3.09 -20.91
N LYS A 140 4.33 -2.35 -19.82
CA LYS A 140 3.97 -0.92 -19.87
C LYS A 140 5.19 0.00 -19.89
N ASP A 141 4.98 1.26 -20.26
CA ASP A 141 5.98 2.33 -20.18
C ASP A 141 6.15 2.77 -18.72
N PRO A 142 7.34 2.62 -18.10
CA PRO A 142 7.55 3.04 -16.72
C PRO A 142 7.48 4.56 -16.49
N ASN A 143 7.59 5.38 -17.56
CA ASN A 143 7.68 6.82 -17.43
C ASN A 143 6.31 7.46 -17.16
N GLY A 144 6.28 8.44 -16.26
CA GLY A 144 5.10 9.22 -15.90
C GLY A 144 4.96 9.38 -14.40
N THR A 145 3.81 9.90 -13.96
CA THR A 145 3.49 10.06 -12.54
C THR A 145 2.86 8.78 -12.01
N TRP A 146 3.55 8.13 -11.08
CA TRP A 146 3.01 7.07 -10.25
C TRP A 146 2.42 7.67 -8.98
N SER A 147 1.34 7.07 -8.49
CA SER A 147 0.69 7.47 -7.25
C SER A 147 0.57 6.28 -6.31
N LEU A 148 0.85 6.49 -5.03
CA LEU A 148 0.56 5.57 -3.94
C LEU A 148 -0.53 6.22 -3.08
N TYR A 149 -1.63 5.52 -2.92
CA TYR A 149 -2.73 5.85 -2.03
C TYR A 149 -2.53 4.97 -0.80
#